data_AF-A0A7K1JJC0-F1
#
_entry.id   AF-A0A7K1JJC0-F1
#
_cell.length_a   1.000
_cell.length_b   1.000
_cell.length_c   1.000
_cell.angle_alpha   90.00
_cell.angle_beta   90.00
_cell.angle_gamma   90.00
#
_symmetry.space_group_name_H-M   'P 1'
#
loop_
_entity.id
_entity.type
_entity.pdbx_description
1 polymer ?
#
loop_
_entity_poly.entity_id
_entity_poly.type
_entity_poly.pdbx_seq_one_letter_code
_entity_poly.pdbx_strand_id
1 'polypeptide(L)'
;MAPLPPGVLGSGVGASASVATEGVRSSLPDPLLESATRLLHQLLHDSSNWPYMDWCVGAFQTASGVETVIVSSDGLGYIPVGMFVPRTARLLFTDPGLTEDFRSQWFAWANPAETMLAYAKFISNLNPNVDLWALAVSTSDGGSAMPARTAGLVHFDEVSRFDVRPDMTTSQLDEAHMHRLETLDRAQYVRTAGFGDLPKPGVSEAWRATQTAVQVVLERLGMVRDFGVPPVIREIMDALQQGIPVRDDRWVDLDQVFHEAAATGAGLRSGRIPGDGPASAHVRAYSDLARLAEMLLLWKNSTMAHAELSYLTLTISRTPLVA
;
A
#
# COMPACT_ATOMS: atom_id res chain seq x y z
N MET A 1 73.32 -5.07 22.38
CA MET A 1 74.05 -5.53 21.18
C MET A 1 74.64 -6.90 21.50
N ALA A 2 74.01 -7.97 21.01
CA ALA A 2 74.52 -9.35 20.97
C ALA A 2 73.61 -10.16 20.01
N PRO A 3 74.15 -10.83 18.97
CA PRO A 3 73.39 -11.50 17.90
C PRO A 3 73.43 -13.03 18.00
N LEU A 4 72.45 -13.74 17.42
CA LEU A 4 72.48 -15.19 17.09
C LEU A 4 71.43 -15.47 15.97
N PRO A 5 71.47 -16.60 15.21
CA PRO A 5 72.15 -16.77 13.91
C PRO A 5 71.17 -17.23 12.78
N PRO A 6 71.64 -17.50 11.54
CA PRO A 6 70.78 -17.80 10.40
C PRO A 6 70.50 -19.31 10.19
N GLY A 7 69.28 -19.57 9.70
CA GLY A 7 68.96 -20.60 8.71
C GLY A 7 68.58 -22.00 9.22
N VAL A 8 67.39 -22.48 8.82
CA VAL A 8 67.19 -23.80 8.20
C VAL A 8 66.04 -23.70 7.19
N LEU A 9 66.34 -24.07 5.94
CA LEU A 9 65.41 -24.31 4.84
C LEU A 9 64.76 -25.69 4.99
N GLY A 10 63.51 -25.81 4.56
CA GLY A 10 62.98 -27.06 4.01
C GLY A 10 61.51 -27.32 4.31
N SER A 11 60.63 -27.07 3.34
CA SER A 11 59.93 -28.14 2.63
C SER A 11 58.72 -27.63 1.85
N GLY A 12 58.60 -28.10 0.62
CA GLY A 12 57.35 -28.72 0.17
C GLY A 12 56.34 -27.81 -0.49
N VAL A 13 56.51 -27.61 -1.78
CA VAL A 13 55.51 -27.11 -2.72
C VAL A 13 54.37 -28.13 -2.84
N GLY A 14 53.13 -27.64 -2.73
CA GLY A 14 51.91 -28.38 -3.06
C GLY A 14 50.84 -27.39 -3.50
N ALA A 15 50.80 -27.10 -4.79
CA ALA A 15 49.90 -26.15 -5.41
C ALA A 15 48.46 -26.69 -5.45
N SER A 16 47.53 -25.92 -4.90
CA SER A 16 46.12 -25.96 -5.31
C SER A 16 45.84 -24.64 -6.01
N ALA A 17 45.78 -24.70 -7.34
CA ALA A 17 45.38 -23.59 -8.19
C ALA A 17 43.97 -23.14 -7.78
N SER A 18 43.91 -22.07 -6.99
CA SER A 18 42.68 -21.31 -6.78
C SER A 18 42.50 -20.51 -8.05
N VAL A 19 41.59 -20.94 -8.91
CA VAL A 19 41.16 -20.15 -10.05
C VAL A 19 40.54 -18.88 -9.48
N ALA A 20 41.31 -17.80 -9.54
CA ALA A 20 40.83 -16.46 -9.28
C ALA A 20 39.80 -16.13 -10.37
N THR A 21 38.52 -16.25 -10.04
CA THR A 21 37.50 -15.44 -10.71
C THR A 21 37.50 -14.09 -10.03
N GLU A 22 38.16 -13.17 -10.70
CA GLU A 22 38.14 -11.74 -10.50
C GLU A 22 36.69 -11.25 -10.62
N GLY A 23 35.97 -11.29 -9.50
CA GLY A 23 34.73 -10.56 -9.30
C GLY A 23 35.02 -9.48 -8.29
N VAL A 24 35.34 -8.27 -8.75
CA VAL A 24 35.25 -7.07 -7.93
C VAL A 24 33.79 -6.96 -7.48
N ARG A 25 33.45 -7.58 -6.35
CA ARG A 25 32.23 -7.27 -5.61
C ARG A 25 32.43 -5.85 -5.08
N SER A 26 31.89 -4.88 -5.80
CA SER A 26 31.71 -3.54 -5.27
C SER A 26 31.02 -3.67 -3.91
N SER A 27 31.70 -3.24 -2.85
CA SER A 27 31.26 -3.25 -1.46
C SER A 27 30.27 -2.10 -1.15
N LEU A 28 29.50 -1.68 -2.15
CA LEU A 28 28.48 -0.64 -2.02
C LEU A 28 27.11 -1.31 -1.90
N PRO A 29 26.21 -0.82 -1.02
CA PRO A 29 24.83 -1.28 -0.99
C PRO A 29 24.20 -1.17 -2.38
N ASP A 30 23.35 -2.13 -2.75
CA ASP A 30 22.67 -2.12 -4.04
C ASP A 30 21.83 -0.83 -4.17
N PRO A 31 22.03 0.00 -5.20
CA PRO A 31 21.39 1.31 -5.28
C PRO A 31 19.87 1.22 -5.47
N LEU A 32 19.36 0.14 -6.06
CA LEU A 32 17.92 -0.07 -6.22
C LEU A 32 17.27 -0.46 -4.89
N LEU A 33 17.94 -1.32 -4.11
CA LEU A 33 17.52 -1.63 -2.75
C LEU A 33 17.55 -0.38 -1.86
N GLU A 34 18.62 0.43 -1.92
CA GLU A 34 18.71 1.66 -1.13
C GLU A 34 17.57 2.64 -1.49
N SER A 35 17.26 2.76 -2.78
CA SER A 35 16.14 3.60 -3.23
C SER A 35 14.78 3.06 -2.76
N ALA A 36 14.58 1.74 -2.80
CA ALA A 36 13.37 1.09 -2.31
C ALA A 36 13.19 1.28 -0.80
N THR A 37 14.24 1.06 0.00
CA THR A 37 14.25 1.29 1.45
C THR A 37 13.96 2.75 1.78
N ARG A 38 14.57 3.70 1.06
CA ARG A 38 14.32 5.14 1.28
C ARG A 38 12.86 5.52 1.01
N LEU A 39 12.28 5.01 -0.08
CA LEU A 39 10.87 5.21 -0.37
C LEU A 39 9.98 4.57 0.69
N LEU A 40 10.32 3.37 1.17
CA LEU A 40 9.58 2.70 2.24
C LEU A 40 9.58 3.53 3.53
N HIS A 41 10.72 4.11 3.91
CA HIS A 41 10.80 5.03 5.06
C HIS A 41 9.85 6.22 4.88
N GLN A 42 9.81 6.83 3.69
CA GLN A 42 8.92 7.96 3.41
C GLN A 42 7.45 7.55 3.46
N LEU A 43 7.09 6.41 2.90
CA LEU A 43 5.71 5.88 2.95
C LEU A 43 5.25 5.64 4.39
N LEU A 44 6.10 5.03 5.22
CA LEU A 44 5.80 4.81 6.64
C LEU A 44 5.69 6.12 7.43
N HIS A 45 6.54 7.09 7.12
CA HIS A 45 6.49 8.42 7.73
C HIS A 45 5.18 9.14 7.39
N ASP A 46 4.84 9.20 6.10
CA ASP A 46 3.65 9.89 5.61
C ASP A 46 2.36 9.18 6.02
N SER A 47 2.42 7.86 6.28
CA SER A 47 1.32 7.06 6.81
C SER A 47 1.35 6.93 8.34
N SER A 48 2.08 7.76 9.08
CA SER A 48 2.30 7.57 10.53
C SER A 48 1.02 7.65 11.38
N ASN A 49 0.02 8.43 10.94
CA ASN A 49 -1.32 8.46 11.55
C ASN A 49 -2.18 7.22 11.22
N TRP A 50 -1.64 6.27 10.46
CA TRP A 50 -2.34 5.10 9.91
C TRP A 50 -1.60 3.80 10.26
N PRO A 51 -1.53 3.42 11.55
CA PRO A 51 -0.66 2.34 12.00
C PRO A 51 -1.17 0.92 11.66
N TYR A 52 -2.28 0.78 10.94
CA TYR A 52 -2.87 -0.53 10.66
C TYR A 52 -2.53 -1.05 9.26
N MET A 53 -1.37 -0.68 8.71
CA MET A 53 -0.89 -1.21 7.44
C MET A 53 0.64 -1.29 7.41
N ASP A 54 1.12 -2.21 6.58
CA ASP A 54 2.50 -2.31 6.15
C ASP A 54 2.60 -1.96 4.67
N TRP A 55 3.79 -1.55 4.25
CA TRP A 55 4.12 -1.21 2.87
C TRP A 55 5.20 -2.15 2.34
N CYS A 56 5.17 -2.38 1.04
CA CYS A 56 6.24 -3.04 0.30
C CYS A 56 6.57 -2.23 -0.96
N VAL A 57 7.86 -2.08 -1.21
CA VAL A 57 8.43 -1.39 -2.38
C VAL A 57 9.28 -2.39 -3.15
N GLY A 58 8.92 -2.66 -4.41
CA GLY A 58 9.67 -3.51 -5.32
C GLY A 58 10.32 -2.69 -6.43
N ALA A 59 11.58 -2.99 -6.74
CA ALA A 59 12.29 -2.47 -7.91
C ALA A 59 12.36 -3.56 -8.98
N PHE A 60 11.69 -3.33 -10.11
CA PHE A 60 11.64 -4.24 -11.24
C PHE A 60 12.61 -3.79 -12.33
N GLN A 61 13.48 -4.68 -12.77
CA GLN A 61 14.27 -4.46 -13.97
C GLN A 61 13.45 -4.84 -15.18
N THR A 62 13.37 -3.94 -16.15
CA THR A 62 12.72 -4.13 -17.43
C THR A 62 13.67 -3.74 -18.56
N ALA A 63 13.34 -4.11 -19.79
CA ALA A 63 14.12 -3.72 -20.97
C ALA A 63 14.23 -2.19 -21.15
N SER A 64 13.28 -1.41 -20.61
CA SER A 64 13.25 0.06 -20.70
C SER A 64 13.86 0.78 -19.49
N GLY A 65 14.26 0.04 -18.45
CA GLY A 65 14.85 0.62 -17.24
C GLY A 65 14.28 0.00 -15.97
N VAL A 66 14.35 0.74 -14.86
CA VAL A 66 13.84 0.28 -13.57
C VAL A 66 12.46 0.87 -13.32
N GLU A 67 11.50 0.02 -12.98
CA GLU A 67 10.19 0.43 -12.49
C GLU A 67 10.11 0.24 -10.97
N THR A 68 9.58 1.24 -10.26
CA THR A 68 9.29 1.12 -8.82
C THR A 68 7.81 0.86 -8.63
N VAL A 69 7.49 -0.24 -7.94
CA VAL A 69 6.12 -0.66 -7.64
C VAL A 69 5.91 -0.65 -6.13
N ILE A 70 4.77 -0.13 -5.68
CA ILE A 70 4.43 -0.08 -4.26
C ILE A 70 3.08 -0.76 -4.00
N VAL A 71 2.93 -1.32 -2.81
CA VAL A 71 1.67 -1.90 -2.33
C VAL A 71 1.58 -1.80 -0.81
N SER A 72 0.40 -1.48 -0.29
CA SER A 72 0.09 -1.57 1.14
C SER A 72 -0.71 -2.85 1.43
N SER A 73 -0.68 -3.30 2.68
CA SER A 73 -1.49 -4.44 3.14
C SER A 73 -2.99 -4.12 3.30
N ASP A 74 -3.43 -2.88 3.03
CA ASP A 74 -4.83 -2.49 3.15
C ASP A 74 -5.55 -2.49 1.80
N GLY A 75 -6.71 -3.15 1.74
CA GLY A 75 -7.53 -3.29 0.52
C GLY A 75 -6.73 -3.74 -0.71
N LEU A 76 -6.90 -3.04 -1.84
CA LEU A 76 -6.10 -3.22 -3.05
C LEU A 76 -4.97 -2.18 -3.13
N GLY A 77 -4.20 -2.01 -2.05
CA GLY A 77 -3.15 -1.00 -1.96
C GLY A 77 -3.70 0.39 -1.65
N TYR A 78 -4.60 0.48 -0.67
CA TYR A 78 -5.16 1.74 -0.19
C TYR A 78 -4.06 2.71 0.24
N ILE A 79 -4.26 4.00 -0.09
CA ILE A 79 -3.41 5.12 0.26
C ILE A 79 -4.19 6.03 1.22
N PRO A 80 -3.69 6.22 2.45
CA PRO A 80 -4.27 7.16 3.40
C PRO A 80 -4.50 8.59 2.88
N VAL A 81 -5.54 9.25 3.40
CA VAL A 81 -5.78 10.67 3.12
C VAL A 81 -4.60 11.52 3.59
N GLY A 82 -4.24 12.52 2.79
CA GLY A 82 -3.10 13.41 3.05
C GLY A 82 -1.74 12.84 2.61
N MET A 83 -1.66 11.59 2.16
CA MET A 83 -0.44 11.08 1.51
C MET A 83 -0.40 11.44 0.03
N PHE A 84 0.82 11.73 -0.45
CA PHE A 84 1.10 11.97 -1.87
C PHE A 84 2.15 10.97 -2.35
N VAL A 85 1.86 10.31 -3.46
CA VAL A 85 2.71 9.22 -3.97
C VAL A 85 3.74 9.79 -4.94
N PRO A 86 5.02 9.41 -4.87
CA PRO A 86 6.01 9.85 -5.86
C PRO A 86 5.64 9.41 -7.27
N ARG A 87 5.77 10.30 -8.26
CA ARG A 87 5.48 9.99 -9.67
C ARG A 87 6.39 8.92 -10.27
N THR A 88 7.53 8.66 -9.65
CA THR A 88 8.46 7.59 -10.02
C THR A 88 8.01 6.20 -9.57
N ALA A 89 6.94 6.11 -8.77
CA ALA A 89 6.36 4.86 -8.29
C ALA A 89 4.95 4.66 -8.82
N ARG A 90 4.57 3.40 -9.05
CA ARG A 90 3.18 3.02 -9.36
C ARG A 90 2.63 2.06 -8.31
N LEU A 91 1.32 2.14 -8.07
CA LEU A 91 0.63 1.12 -7.27
C LEU A 91 0.61 -0.21 -8.03
N LEU A 92 0.77 -1.32 -7.31
CA LEU A 92 0.69 -2.66 -7.87
C LEU A 92 -0.67 -2.92 -8.53
N PHE A 93 -1.76 -2.62 -7.81
CA PHE A 93 -3.11 -2.95 -8.26
C PHE A 93 -3.68 -2.01 -9.34
N THR A 94 -2.92 -1.02 -9.81
CA THR A 94 -3.31 -0.20 -10.96
C THR A 94 -2.84 -0.79 -12.29
N ASP A 95 -2.09 -1.90 -12.25
CA ASP A 95 -1.79 -2.67 -13.44
C ASP A 95 -3.10 -3.22 -14.07
N PRO A 96 -3.43 -2.83 -15.32
CA PRO A 96 -4.64 -3.26 -15.99
C PRO A 96 -4.62 -4.75 -16.39
N GLY A 97 -3.45 -5.40 -16.39
CA GLY A 97 -3.30 -6.82 -16.70
C GLY A 97 -3.72 -7.75 -15.57
N LEU A 98 -3.91 -7.24 -14.34
CA LEU A 98 -4.28 -8.07 -13.20
C LEU A 98 -5.70 -8.61 -13.31
N THR A 99 -5.83 -9.94 -13.15
CA THR A 99 -7.11 -10.64 -13.14
C THR A 99 -7.90 -10.36 -11.85
N GLU A 100 -9.22 -10.57 -11.91
CA GLU A 100 -10.07 -10.46 -10.73
C GLU A 100 -9.69 -11.50 -9.66
N ASP A 101 -9.28 -12.71 -10.07
CA ASP A 101 -8.80 -13.73 -9.15
C ASP A 101 -7.57 -13.29 -8.37
N PHE A 102 -6.62 -12.61 -9.04
CA PHE A 102 -5.45 -12.06 -8.37
C PHE A 102 -5.87 -10.98 -7.36
N ARG A 103 -6.75 -10.07 -7.77
CA ARG A 103 -7.28 -9.00 -6.89
C ARG A 103 -7.99 -9.59 -5.68
N SER A 104 -8.82 -10.60 -5.87
CA SER A 104 -9.58 -11.24 -4.79
C SER A 104 -8.68 -12.02 -3.83
N GLN A 105 -7.68 -12.75 -4.35
CA GLN A 105 -6.71 -13.49 -3.54
C GLN A 105 -5.87 -12.57 -2.65
N TRP A 106 -5.38 -11.47 -3.22
CA TRP A 106 -4.42 -10.58 -2.55
C TRP A 106 -5.05 -9.34 -1.92
N PHE A 107 -6.39 -9.24 -1.90
CA PHE A 107 -7.10 -8.17 -1.22
C PHE A 107 -6.79 -8.19 0.29
N ALA A 108 -6.34 -7.06 0.83
CA ALA A 108 -6.03 -6.87 2.24
C ALA A 108 -5.12 -7.98 2.82
N TRP A 109 -4.13 -8.42 2.04
CA TRP A 109 -3.18 -9.45 2.45
C TRP A 109 -2.19 -8.91 3.48
N ALA A 110 -2.01 -9.61 4.61
CA ALA A 110 -1.27 -9.12 5.76
C ALA A 110 0.20 -8.79 5.45
N ASN A 111 0.87 -9.65 4.68
CA ASN A 111 2.27 -9.44 4.30
C ASN A 111 2.40 -8.91 2.86
N PRO A 112 2.63 -7.60 2.64
CA PRO A 112 2.69 -7.03 1.31
C PRO A 112 3.91 -7.50 0.49
N ALA A 113 4.94 -8.10 1.12
CA ALA A 113 6.02 -8.76 0.39
C ALA A 113 5.54 -10.00 -0.38
N GLU A 114 4.59 -10.77 0.17
CA GLU A 114 4.01 -11.92 -0.52
C GLU A 114 3.21 -11.48 -1.75
N THR A 115 2.41 -10.42 -1.60
CA THR A 115 1.69 -9.80 -2.71
C THR A 115 2.64 -9.32 -3.81
N MET A 116 3.75 -8.67 -3.44
CA MET A 116 4.76 -8.20 -4.39
C MET A 116 5.44 -9.35 -5.13
N LEU A 117 5.79 -10.44 -4.43
CA LEU A 117 6.40 -11.64 -5.05
C LEU A 117 5.43 -12.37 -5.97
N ALA A 118 4.16 -12.47 -5.57
CA ALA A 118 3.12 -13.04 -6.41
C ALA A 118 2.89 -12.21 -7.67
N TYR A 119 2.92 -10.88 -7.55
CA TYR A 119 2.87 -9.97 -8.67
C TYR A 119 4.09 -10.12 -9.59
N ALA A 120 5.29 -10.22 -9.02
CA ALA A 120 6.51 -10.45 -9.79
C ALA A 120 6.42 -11.72 -10.62
N LYS A 121 5.97 -12.83 -10.02
CA LYS A 121 5.72 -14.09 -10.72
C LYS A 121 4.64 -13.96 -11.79
N PHE A 122 3.57 -13.23 -11.51
CA PHE A 122 2.50 -12.98 -12.47
C PHE A 122 3.03 -12.27 -13.71
N ILE A 123 3.80 -11.18 -13.52
CA ILE A 123 4.35 -10.40 -14.62
C ILE A 123 5.47 -11.13 -15.35
N SER A 124 6.36 -11.85 -14.66
CA SER A 124 7.44 -12.61 -15.32
C SER A 124 6.87 -13.69 -16.25
N ASN A 125 5.72 -14.27 -15.92
CA ASN A 125 5.03 -15.23 -16.79
C ASN A 125 4.44 -14.57 -18.05
N LEU A 126 4.06 -13.30 -17.98
CA LEU A 126 3.55 -12.54 -19.13
C LEU A 126 4.69 -11.93 -19.96
N ASN A 127 5.77 -11.50 -19.30
CA ASN A 127 6.94 -10.90 -19.90
C ASN A 127 8.21 -11.39 -19.17
N PRO A 128 8.94 -12.38 -19.73
CA PRO A 128 10.17 -12.91 -19.14
C PRO A 128 11.33 -11.92 -19.03
N ASN A 129 11.22 -10.71 -19.60
CA ASN A 129 12.23 -9.65 -19.48
C ASN A 129 11.95 -8.70 -18.30
N VAL A 130 11.04 -9.06 -17.41
CA VAL A 130 10.70 -8.29 -16.22
C VAL A 130 10.97 -9.12 -14.98
N ASP A 131 11.96 -8.68 -14.21
CA ASP A 131 12.42 -9.37 -13.00
C ASP A 131 12.37 -8.45 -11.79
N LEU A 132 11.89 -8.97 -10.65
CA LEU A 132 12.00 -8.29 -9.38
C LEU A 132 13.46 -8.35 -8.90
N TRP A 133 14.13 -7.21 -8.89
CA TRP A 133 15.54 -7.11 -8.52
C TRP A 133 15.73 -6.89 -7.02
N ALA A 134 14.98 -5.94 -6.45
CA ALA A 134 15.07 -5.58 -5.05
C ALA A 134 13.70 -5.38 -4.40
N LEU A 135 13.60 -5.66 -3.10
CA LEU A 135 12.36 -5.53 -2.32
C LEU A 135 12.64 -4.98 -0.91
N ALA A 136 11.97 -3.90 -0.52
CA ALA A 136 11.95 -3.43 0.85
C ALA A 136 10.54 -3.57 1.41
N VAL A 137 10.38 -4.10 2.64
CA VAL A 137 9.07 -4.30 3.28
C VAL A 137 9.07 -3.84 4.72
N SER A 138 7.97 -3.26 5.18
CA SER A 138 7.81 -2.89 6.59
C SER A 138 7.31 -4.04 7.46
N THR A 139 7.67 -4.03 8.75
CA THR A 139 7.49 -5.22 9.64
C THR A 139 6.61 -4.98 10.88
N SER A 140 5.52 -4.22 10.75
CA SER A 140 4.81 -3.67 11.92
C SER A 140 3.40 -4.17 12.14
N ASP A 141 2.73 -4.64 11.09
CA ASP A 141 1.33 -5.09 11.10
C ASP A 141 1.10 -6.30 10.17
N GLY A 142 2.03 -7.26 10.21
CA GLY A 142 1.95 -8.53 9.48
C GLY A 142 3.00 -8.69 8.37
N GLY A 143 3.69 -7.62 7.98
CA GLY A 143 4.77 -7.63 7.00
C GLY A 143 6.05 -8.31 7.50
N SER A 144 6.76 -8.94 6.57
CA SER A 144 8.08 -9.55 6.76
C SER A 144 8.72 -9.84 5.41
N ALA A 145 10.04 -9.75 5.31
CA ALA A 145 10.85 -10.21 4.17
C ALA A 145 11.15 -11.71 4.20
N MET A 146 10.63 -12.49 5.16
CA MET A 146 10.75 -13.95 5.14
C MET A 146 10.33 -14.59 3.80
N PRO A 147 9.25 -14.14 3.11
CA PRO A 147 8.90 -14.63 1.78
C PRO A 147 9.97 -14.33 0.73
N ALA A 148 10.57 -13.13 0.77
CA ALA A 148 11.64 -12.75 -0.17
C ALA A 148 12.88 -13.63 0.04
N ARG A 149 13.26 -13.85 1.31
CA ARG A 149 14.33 -14.78 1.69
C ARG A 149 14.06 -16.20 1.20
N THR A 150 12.83 -16.69 1.37
CA THR A 150 12.42 -18.04 0.97
C THR A 150 12.41 -18.20 -0.55
N ALA A 151 12.04 -17.16 -1.29
CA ALA A 151 12.09 -17.10 -2.74
C ALA A 151 13.52 -16.98 -3.30
N GLY A 152 14.54 -16.82 -2.44
CA GLY A 152 15.93 -16.66 -2.85
C GLY A 152 16.27 -15.28 -3.43
N LEU A 153 15.45 -14.26 -3.16
CA LEU A 153 15.75 -12.89 -3.56
C LEU A 153 17.02 -12.42 -2.84
N VAL A 154 17.99 -11.89 -3.60
CA VAL A 154 19.29 -11.48 -3.05
C VAL A 154 19.22 -10.11 -2.40
N HIS A 155 18.50 -9.17 -3.02
CA HIS A 155 18.41 -7.79 -2.57
C HIS A 155 17.07 -7.57 -1.87
N PHE A 156 17.06 -7.67 -0.55
CA PHE A 156 15.90 -7.31 0.23
C PHE A 156 16.26 -6.63 1.54
N ASP A 157 15.31 -5.86 2.07
CA ASP A 157 15.44 -5.14 3.33
C ASP A 157 14.13 -5.17 4.13
N GLU A 158 14.27 -5.04 5.45
CA GLU A 158 13.15 -5.00 6.40
C GLU A 158 13.25 -3.72 7.22
N VAL A 159 12.16 -2.95 7.25
CA VAL A 159 12.10 -1.68 7.98
C VAL A 159 11.02 -1.74 9.04
N SER A 160 11.39 -1.59 10.32
CA SER A 160 10.38 -1.38 11.35
C SER A 160 9.84 0.04 11.26
N ARG A 161 8.54 0.23 11.44
CA ARG A 161 7.97 1.60 11.55
C ARG A 161 8.57 2.41 12.69
N PHE A 162 9.10 1.72 13.71
CA PHE A 162 9.73 2.35 14.86
C PHE A 162 11.13 2.90 14.53
N ASP A 163 11.70 2.51 13.39
CA ASP A 163 13.00 3.00 12.91
C ASP A 163 12.86 4.23 12.00
N VAL A 164 11.63 4.65 11.70
CA VAL A 164 11.33 5.81 10.87
C VAL A 164 11.60 7.07 11.68
N ARG A 165 12.38 7.99 11.12
CA ARG A 165 12.79 9.19 11.84
C ARG A 165 11.65 10.21 11.90
N PRO A 166 11.39 10.82 13.06
CA PRO A 166 10.30 11.77 13.23
C PRO A 166 10.60 13.15 12.61
N ASP A 167 11.85 13.43 12.22
CA ASP A 167 12.29 14.68 11.61
C ASP A 167 12.20 14.69 10.08
N MET A 168 11.70 13.61 9.48
CA MET A 168 11.46 13.55 8.04
C MET A 168 10.39 14.58 7.63
N THR A 169 10.55 15.15 6.45
CA THR A 169 9.55 16.07 5.91
C THR A 169 8.41 15.27 5.29
N THR A 170 7.17 15.58 5.65
CA THR A 170 6.00 14.98 5.02
C THR A 170 5.94 15.35 3.55
N SER A 171 5.76 14.37 2.67
CA SER A 171 5.61 14.62 1.23
C SER A 171 4.48 15.62 0.99
N GLN A 172 4.65 16.51 0.01
CA GLN A 172 3.66 17.51 -0.35
C GLN A 172 3.14 17.24 -1.77
N LEU A 173 1.95 17.75 -2.08
CA LEU A 173 1.45 17.74 -3.44
C LEU A 173 2.24 18.74 -4.29
N ASP A 174 3.14 18.24 -5.12
CA ASP A 174 4.05 19.04 -5.93
C ASP A 174 4.29 18.41 -7.32
N GLU A 175 5.33 18.85 -8.02
CA GLU A 175 5.70 18.29 -9.33
C GLU A 175 6.21 16.84 -9.23
N ALA A 176 6.80 16.45 -8.10
CA ALA A 176 7.38 15.13 -7.88
C ALA A 176 6.38 14.11 -7.33
N HIS A 177 5.31 14.58 -6.68
CA HIS A 177 4.29 13.73 -6.05
C HIS A 177 2.91 13.93 -6.68
N MET A 178 2.07 12.90 -6.56
CA MET A 178 0.73 12.87 -7.11
C MET A 178 -0.29 12.57 -6.02
N HIS A 179 -1.48 13.13 -6.20
CA HIS A 179 -2.62 12.85 -5.32
C HIS A 179 -3.06 11.37 -5.44
N ARG A 180 -3.55 10.76 -4.36
CA ARG A 180 -3.98 9.34 -4.36
C ARG A 180 -5.04 8.99 -5.41
N LEU A 181 -5.91 9.93 -5.79
CA LEU A 181 -6.81 9.74 -6.95
C LEU A 181 -6.06 9.66 -8.28
N GLU A 182 -5.03 10.48 -8.47
CA GLU A 182 -4.25 10.53 -9.71
C GLU A 182 -3.55 9.20 -9.98
N THR A 183 -3.18 8.46 -8.92
CA THR A 183 -2.59 7.12 -9.04
C THR A 183 -3.57 6.10 -9.59
N LEU A 184 -4.88 6.29 -9.40
CA LEU A 184 -5.93 5.37 -9.84
C LEU A 184 -6.58 5.79 -11.16
N ASP A 185 -6.79 7.10 -11.33
CA ASP A 185 -7.43 7.71 -12.49
C ASP A 185 -6.99 9.18 -12.62
N ARG A 186 -5.98 9.41 -13.47
CA ARG A 186 -5.46 10.76 -13.77
C ARG A 186 -6.54 11.68 -14.36
N ALA A 187 -7.42 11.16 -15.23
CA ALA A 187 -8.42 11.98 -15.90
C ALA A 187 -9.47 12.47 -14.90
N GLN A 188 -9.91 11.59 -14.00
CA GLN A 188 -10.83 11.94 -12.93
C GLN A 188 -10.19 12.91 -11.93
N TYR A 189 -8.90 12.75 -11.62
CA TYR A 189 -8.18 13.72 -10.79
C TYR A 189 -8.13 15.11 -11.43
N VAL A 190 -7.74 15.22 -12.70
CA VAL A 190 -7.71 16.50 -13.44
C VAL A 190 -9.07 17.19 -13.38
N ARG A 191 -10.16 16.45 -13.63
CA ARG A 191 -11.53 16.99 -13.54
C ARG A 191 -11.90 17.45 -12.13
N THR A 192 -11.64 16.63 -11.11
CA THR A 192 -12.09 16.90 -9.73
C THR A 192 -11.26 17.97 -9.02
N ALA A 193 -9.98 18.09 -9.35
CA ALA A 193 -9.14 19.21 -8.95
C ALA A 193 -9.50 20.51 -9.71
N GLY A 194 -10.21 20.39 -10.83
CA GLY A 194 -10.58 21.46 -11.74
C GLY A 194 -9.39 22.08 -12.44
N PHE A 195 -8.48 21.22 -12.88
CA PHE A 195 -7.46 21.58 -13.86
C PHE A 195 -8.08 21.55 -15.27
N GLY A 196 -7.69 22.50 -16.11
CA GLY A 196 -8.24 22.67 -17.47
C GLY A 196 -9.64 23.30 -17.50
N ASP A 197 -10.29 23.23 -18.66
CA ASP A 197 -11.59 23.88 -18.91
C ASP A 197 -12.80 23.01 -18.49
N LEU A 198 -12.55 21.88 -17.83
CA LEU A 198 -13.62 20.98 -17.38
C LEU A 198 -14.34 21.55 -16.15
N PRO A 199 -15.68 21.55 -16.12
CA PRO A 199 -16.43 21.97 -14.95
C PRO A 199 -16.10 21.11 -13.73
N LYS A 200 -15.75 21.76 -12.60
CA LYS A 200 -15.64 21.09 -11.31
C LYS A 200 -16.97 20.41 -10.96
N PRO A 201 -16.93 19.20 -10.37
CA PRO A 201 -18.15 18.56 -9.89
C PRO A 201 -18.88 19.47 -8.89
N GLY A 202 -20.21 19.51 -8.97
CA GLY A 202 -21.02 20.24 -8.00
C GLY A 202 -21.29 19.44 -6.72
N VAL A 203 -21.72 20.10 -5.65
CA VAL A 203 -22.09 19.43 -4.39
C VAL A 203 -23.20 18.39 -4.60
N SER A 204 -24.17 18.63 -5.49
CA SER A 204 -25.21 17.65 -5.80
C SER A 204 -24.68 16.40 -6.52
N GLU A 205 -23.60 16.51 -7.29
CA GLU A 205 -22.93 15.35 -7.90
C GLU A 205 -22.19 14.54 -6.83
N ALA A 206 -21.48 15.23 -5.93
CA ALA A 206 -20.85 14.60 -4.77
C ALA A 206 -21.87 13.85 -3.91
N TRP A 207 -23.02 14.47 -3.62
CA TRP A 207 -24.08 13.84 -2.83
C TRP A 207 -24.60 12.56 -3.46
N ARG A 208 -24.87 12.57 -4.78
CA ARG A 208 -25.31 11.36 -5.51
C ARG A 208 -24.26 10.25 -5.44
N ALA A 209 -22.98 10.59 -5.62
CA ALA A 209 -21.90 9.61 -5.50
C ALA A 209 -21.80 9.02 -4.08
N THR A 210 -21.97 9.85 -3.03
CA THR A 210 -22.03 9.38 -1.65
C THR A 210 -23.22 8.43 -1.43
N GLN A 211 -24.43 8.79 -1.88
CA GLN A 211 -25.61 7.95 -1.73
C GLN A 211 -25.43 6.58 -2.41
N THR A 212 -24.88 6.56 -3.62
CA THR A 212 -24.59 5.31 -4.34
C THR A 212 -23.56 4.46 -3.59
N ALA A 213 -22.46 5.06 -3.10
CA ALA A 213 -21.45 4.34 -2.34
C ALA A 213 -22.00 3.78 -1.02
N VAL A 214 -22.79 4.57 -0.28
CA VAL A 214 -23.48 4.13 0.94
C VAL A 214 -24.37 2.93 0.65
N GLN A 215 -25.19 2.99 -0.39
CA GLN A 215 -26.08 1.89 -0.76
C GLN A 215 -25.28 0.61 -1.05
N VAL A 216 -24.24 0.69 -1.90
CA VAL A 216 -23.39 -0.45 -2.24
C VAL A 216 -22.74 -1.07 -1.00
N VAL A 217 -22.18 -0.24 -0.13
CA VAL A 217 -21.55 -0.73 1.10
C VAL A 217 -22.59 -1.36 2.02
N LEU A 218 -23.71 -0.70 2.31
CA LEU A 218 -24.74 -1.25 3.20
C LEU A 218 -25.34 -2.56 2.69
N GLU A 219 -25.53 -2.71 1.37
CA GLU A 219 -25.95 -3.97 0.75
C GLU A 219 -24.92 -5.07 1.02
N ARG A 220 -23.63 -4.81 0.79
CA ARG A 220 -22.54 -5.78 1.06
C ARG A 220 -22.42 -6.13 2.53
N LEU A 221 -22.50 -5.14 3.42
CA LEU A 221 -22.47 -5.38 4.88
C LEU A 221 -23.66 -6.24 5.32
N GLY A 222 -24.84 -6.03 4.74
CA GLY A 222 -26.03 -6.83 5.03
C GLY A 222 -25.94 -8.30 4.58
N MET A 223 -25.01 -8.63 3.69
CA MET A 223 -24.73 -10.02 3.28
C MET A 223 -23.78 -10.74 4.25
N VAL A 224 -23.08 -10.01 5.11
CA VAL A 224 -22.13 -10.60 6.07
C VAL A 224 -22.87 -10.97 7.35
N ARG A 225 -22.90 -12.27 7.63
CA ARG A 225 -23.54 -12.82 8.83
C ARG A 225 -22.96 -12.19 10.09
N ASP A 226 -23.83 -11.82 11.02
CA ASP A 226 -23.48 -11.25 12.33
C ASP A 226 -22.70 -9.92 12.27
N PHE A 227 -22.72 -9.22 11.11
CA PHE A 227 -22.10 -7.90 10.96
C PHE A 227 -23.08 -6.78 11.33
N GLY A 228 -22.74 -6.00 12.37
CA GLY A 228 -23.52 -4.84 12.80
C GLY A 228 -23.05 -3.55 12.13
N VAL A 229 -23.95 -2.87 11.40
CA VAL A 229 -23.68 -1.51 10.89
C VAL A 229 -23.82 -0.50 12.04
N PRO A 230 -22.79 0.32 12.34
CA PRO A 230 -22.89 1.33 13.38
C PRO A 230 -24.02 2.34 13.11
N PRO A 231 -24.88 2.66 14.10
CA PRO A 231 -26.07 3.50 13.89
C PRO A 231 -25.73 4.92 13.44
N VAL A 232 -24.58 5.46 13.85
CA VAL A 232 -24.10 6.80 13.46
C VAL A 232 -24.04 6.99 11.94
N ILE A 233 -23.79 5.93 11.17
CA ILE A 233 -23.79 5.99 9.70
C ILE A 233 -25.16 6.42 9.17
N ARG A 234 -26.23 5.82 9.69
CA ARG A 234 -27.61 6.15 9.29
C ARG A 234 -28.00 7.54 9.80
N GLU A 235 -27.67 7.86 11.05
CA GLU A 235 -27.97 9.16 11.66
C GLU A 235 -27.37 10.32 10.86
N ILE A 236 -26.11 10.19 10.43
CA ILE A 236 -25.44 11.21 9.60
C ILE A 236 -26.08 11.28 8.21
N MET A 237 -26.35 10.14 7.58
CA MET A 237 -26.99 10.10 6.26
C MET A 237 -28.37 10.78 6.26
N ASP A 238 -29.19 10.51 7.27
CA ASP A 238 -30.53 11.09 7.40
C ASP A 238 -30.45 12.61 7.60
N ALA A 239 -29.52 13.09 8.44
CA ALA A 239 -29.31 14.53 8.65
C ALA A 239 -28.83 15.23 7.37
N LEU A 240 -27.84 14.66 6.69
CA LEU A 240 -27.32 15.21 5.42
C LEU A 240 -28.42 15.24 4.34
N GLN A 241 -29.22 14.18 4.23
CA GLN A 241 -30.34 14.10 3.28
C GLN A 241 -31.39 15.18 3.53
N GLN A 242 -31.66 15.50 4.80
CA GLN A 242 -32.63 16.53 5.20
C GLN A 242 -32.04 17.95 5.16
N GLY A 243 -30.75 18.10 4.90
CA GLY A 243 -30.05 19.39 4.97
C GLY A 243 -29.96 19.94 6.40
N ILE A 244 -30.03 19.07 7.41
CA ILE A 244 -29.93 19.42 8.82
C ILE A 244 -28.46 19.37 9.25
N PRO A 245 -27.96 20.35 10.01
CA PRO A 245 -26.61 20.29 10.57
C PRO A 245 -26.39 19.02 11.42
N VAL A 246 -25.37 18.26 11.09
CA VAL A 246 -24.92 17.11 11.88
C VAL A 246 -24.24 17.62 13.14
N ARG A 247 -24.58 17.03 14.28
CA ARG A 247 -24.00 17.39 15.58
C ARG A 247 -22.54 16.95 15.70
N ASP A 248 -21.73 17.72 16.43
CA ASP A 248 -20.30 17.46 16.59
C ASP A 248 -19.97 16.10 17.22
N ASP A 249 -20.80 15.62 18.15
CA ASP A 249 -20.66 14.32 18.78
C ASP A 249 -20.78 13.17 17.78
N ARG A 250 -21.68 13.29 16.79
CA ARG A 250 -21.82 12.29 15.71
C ARG A 250 -20.59 12.24 14.81
N TRP A 251 -19.94 13.38 14.56
CA TRP A 251 -18.69 13.38 13.81
C TRP A 251 -17.56 12.68 14.55
N VAL A 252 -17.51 12.81 15.88
CA VAL A 252 -16.55 12.08 16.73
C VAL A 252 -16.85 10.59 16.71
N ASP A 253 -18.11 10.20 16.87
CA ASP A 253 -18.54 8.80 16.81
C ASP A 253 -18.21 8.16 15.46
N LEU A 254 -18.37 8.90 14.34
CA LEU A 254 -18.03 8.43 13.01
C LEU A 254 -16.51 8.26 12.81
N ASP A 255 -15.72 9.19 13.34
CA ASP A 255 -14.26 9.10 13.33
C ASP A 255 -13.77 7.87 14.13
N GLN A 256 -14.41 7.57 15.26
CA GLN A 256 -14.14 6.35 16.00
C GLN A 256 -14.50 5.09 15.20
N VAL A 257 -15.69 5.04 14.60
CA VAL A 257 -16.11 3.91 13.72
C VAL A 257 -15.08 3.66 12.63
N PHE A 258 -14.58 4.74 12.03
CA PHE A 258 -13.58 4.66 10.99
C PHE A 258 -12.27 4.00 11.46
N HIS A 259 -11.70 4.47 12.58
CA HIS A 259 -10.46 3.92 13.13
C HIS A 259 -10.65 2.48 13.64
N GLU A 260 -11.78 2.18 14.28
CA GLU A 260 -12.11 0.83 14.76
C GLU A 260 -12.29 -0.16 13.60
N ALA A 261 -12.96 0.25 12.51
CA ALA A 261 -13.11 -0.58 11.33
C ALA A 261 -11.75 -0.87 10.67
N ALA A 262 -10.89 0.13 10.54
CA ALA A 262 -9.54 -0.04 10.01
C ALA A 262 -8.69 -0.99 10.88
N ALA A 263 -8.69 -0.79 12.20
CA ALA A 263 -7.95 -1.63 13.15
C ALA A 263 -8.46 -3.09 13.16
N THR A 264 -9.78 -3.27 13.19
CA THR A 264 -10.39 -4.61 13.20
C THR A 264 -10.16 -5.33 11.88
N GLY A 265 -10.32 -4.63 10.74
CA GLY A 265 -10.03 -5.17 9.43
C GLY A 265 -8.57 -5.64 9.31
N ALA A 266 -7.62 -4.85 9.81
CA ALA A 266 -6.20 -5.21 9.85
C ALA A 266 -5.90 -6.45 10.68
N GLY A 267 -6.57 -6.59 11.84
CA GLY A 267 -6.44 -7.76 12.71
C GLY A 267 -6.97 -9.06 12.09
N LEU A 268 -7.90 -8.97 11.14
CA LEU A 268 -8.55 -10.10 10.50
C LEU A 268 -7.95 -10.51 9.14
N ARG A 269 -6.94 -9.78 8.64
CA ARG A 269 -6.33 -10.04 7.33
C ARG A 269 -5.85 -11.49 7.15
N SER A 270 -6.09 -12.02 5.96
CA SER A 270 -5.47 -13.27 5.50
C SER A 270 -3.96 -13.10 5.31
N GLY A 271 -3.22 -14.19 5.30
CA GLY A 271 -1.76 -14.19 5.09
C GLY A 271 -0.95 -14.06 6.38
N ARG A 272 -1.61 -14.15 7.54
CA ARG A 272 -0.94 -14.28 8.84
C ARG A 272 -0.61 -15.73 9.15
N ILE A 273 -1.31 -16.68 8.53
CA ILE A 273 -1.13 -18.11 8.72
C ILE A 273 -0.76 -18.76 7.36
N PRO A 274 0.24 -19.65 7.32
CA PRO A 274 0.57 -20.40 6.12
C PRO A 274 -0.64 -21.19 5.58
N GLY A 275 -0.95 -21.01 4.29
CA GLY A 275 -2.08 -21.68 3.64
C GLY A 275 -3.41 -20.93 3.74
N ASP A 276 -3.42 -19.70 4.27
CA ASP A 276 -4.61 -18.85 4.24
C ASP A 276 -5.16 -18.67 2.81
N GLY A 277 -6.48 -18.70 2.70
CA GLY A 277 -7.18 -18.36 1.47
C GLY A 277 -7.37 -16.85 1.29
N PRO A 278 -8.08 -16.44 0.22
CA PRO A 278 -8.50 -15.06 0.00
C PRO A 278 -9.16 -14.42 1.24
N ALA A 279 -9.19 -13.08 1.29
CA ALA A 279 -9.83 -12.34 2.38
C ALA A 279 -11.25 -12.83 2.66
N SER A 280 -11.58 -13.02 3.94
CA SER A 280 -12.93 -13.39 4.34
C SER A 280 -13.94 -12.27 4.06
N ALA A 281 -15.23 -12.60 4.09
CA ALA A 281 -16.30 -11.60 3.97
C ALA A 281 -16.19 -10.50 5.05
N HIS A 282 -15.73 -10.85 6.26
CA HIS A 282 -15.56 -9.89 7.35
C HIS A 282 -14.43 -8.89 7.07
N VAL A 283 -13.31 -9.32 6.52
CA VAL A 283 -12.19 -8.42 6.14
C VAL A 283 -12.66 -7.39 5.11
N ARG A 284 -13.40 -7.85 4.09
CA ARG A 284 -13.96 -6.97 3.05
C ARG A 284 -14.99 -6.00 3.63
N ALA A 285 -15.85 -6.47 4.53
CA ALA A 285 -16.83 -5.63 5.22
C ALA A 285 -16.18 -4.53 6.07
N TYR A 286 -15.14 -4.84 6.84
CA TYR A 286 -14.42 -3.82 7.60
C TYR A 286 -13.67 -2.82 6.70
N SER A 287 -13.10 -3.28 5.59
CA SER A 287 -12.51 -2.39 4.57
C SER A 287 -13.58 -1.44 4.00
N ASP A 288 -14.72 -1.96 3.56
CA ASP A 288 -15.81 -1.14 3.02
C ASP A 288 -16.39 -0.18 4.06
N LEU A 289 -16.55 -0.61 5.32
CA LEU A 289 -17.01 0.24 6.42
C LEU A 289 -16.03 1.38 6.71
N ALA A 290 -14.72 1.12 6.70
CA ALA A 290 -13.70 2.16 6.87
C ALA A 290 -13.76 3.18 5.72
N ARG A 291 -13.84 2.74 4.46
CA ARG A 291 -13.93 3.69 3.33
C ARG A 291 -15.25 4.47 3.31
N LEU A 292 -16.34 3.86 3.75
CA LEU A 292 -17.62 4.55 3.92
C LEU A 292 -17.54 5.63 5.00
N ALA A 293 -16.99 5.30 6.18
CA ALA A 293 -16.87 6.27 7.26
C ALA A 293 -15.95 7.43 6.90
N GLU A 294 -14.80 7.16 6.25
CA GLU A 294 -13.92 8.19 5.69
C GLU A 294 -14.65 9.09 4.69
N MET A 295 -15.47 8.51 3.81
CA MET A 295 -16.23 9.27 2.82
C MET A 295 -17.24 10.21 3.48
N LEU A 296 -17.93 9.74 4.53
CA LEU A 296 -18.89 10.55 5.27
C LEU A 296 -18.21 11.68 6.04
N LEU A 297 -17.01 11.46 6.57
CA LEU A 297 -16.21 12.50 7.25
C LEU A 297 -15.87 13.69 6.33
N LEU A 298 -15.82 13.49 5.00
CA LEU A 298 -15.62 14.60 4.06
C LEU A 298 -16.74 15.66 4.10
N TRP A 299 -17.96 15.26 4.51
CA TRP A 299 -19.11 16.15 4.63
C TRP A 299 -19.09 17.03 5.88
N LYS A 300 -18.17 16.76 6.81
CA LYS A 300 -17.91 17.66 7.95
C LYS A 300 -17.29 18.99 7.50
N ASN A 301 -16.60 18.99 6.36
CA ASN A 301 -15.85 20.14 5.88
C ASN A 301 -16.77 21.19 5.23
N SER A 302 -16.39 22.46 5.38
CA SER A 302 -17.11 23.58 4.73
C SER A 302 -16.99 23.56 3.20
N THR A 303 -15.94 22.93 2.68
CA THR A 303 -15.69 22.76 1.25
C THR A 303 -15.57 21.27 0.92
N MET A 304 -16.32 20.81 -0.07
CA MET A 304 -16.31 19.42 -0.50
C MET A 304 -14.98 19.06 -1.19
N ALA A 305 -14.30 18.04 -0.69
CA ALA A 305 -13.08 17.51 -1.26
C ALA A 305 -13.40 16.50 -2.37
N HIS A 306 -13.74 17.00 -3.57
CA HIS A 306 -14.19 16.15 -4.69
C HIS A 306 -13.20 15.08 -5.13
N ALA A 307 -11.90 15.36 -5.08
CA ALA A 307 -10.86 14.39 -5.43
C ALA A 307 -10.81 13.25 -4.40
N GLU A 308 -10.97 13.55 -3.11
CA GLU A 308 -11.01 12.56 -2.03
C GLU A 308 -12.26 11.69 -2.11
N LEU A 309 -13.41 12.32 -2.34
CA LEU A 309 -14.66 11.61 -2.53
C LEU A 309 -14.56 10.60 -3.69
N SER A 310 -14.02 11.06 -4.83
CA SER A 310 -13.86 10.22 -6.02
C SER A 310 -12.89 9.06 -5.78
N TYR A 311 -11.79 9.29 -5.05
CA TYR A 311 -10.87 8.23 -4.65
C TYR A 311 -11.57 7.14 -3.82
N LEU A 312 -12.41 7.56 -2.86
CA LEU A 312 -13.13 6.62 -2.00
C LEU A 312 -14.23 5.87 -2.76
N THR A 313 -14.95 6.53 -3.67
CA THR A 313 -15.90 5.86 -4.57
C THR A 313 -15.21 4.80 -5.43
N LEU A 314 -14.04 5.13 -6.01
CA LEU A 314 -13.27 4.16 -6.79
C LEU A 314 -12.82 2.98 -5.93
N THR A 315 -12.28 3.26 -4.73
CA THR A 315 -11.84 2.21 -3.81
C THR A 315 -12.97 1.24 -3.45
N ILE A 316 -14.15 1.77 -3.06
CA ILE A 316 -15.35 0.97 -2.75
C ILE A 316 -15.81 0.15 -3.96
N SER A 317 -15.81 0.76 -5.16
CA SER A 317 -16.23 0.06 -6.38
C SER A 317 -15.31 -1.10 -6.77
N ARG A 318 -14.03 -1.03 -6.36
CA ARG A 318 -13.00 -2.02 -6.67
C ARG A 318 -12.84 -3.10 -5.59
N THR A 319 -13.53 -3.01 -4.45
CA THR A 319 -13.54 -4.10 -3.46
C THR A 319 -14.07 -5.38 -4.13
N PRO A 320 -13.29 -6.48 -4.18
CA PRO A 320 -13.74 -7.71 -4.82
C PRO A 320 -14.91 -8.31 -4.05
N LEU A 321 -15.91 -8.82 -4.78
CA LEU A 321 -17.14 -9.36 -4.19
C LEU A 321 -16.88 -10.68 -3.45
N VAL A 322 -17.75 -10.98 -2.48
CA VAL A 322 -17.80 -12.29 -1.84
C VAL A 322 -18.37 -13.27 -2.87
N ALA A 323 -17.56 -14.25 -3.28
CA ALA A 323 -18.01 -15.36 -4.13
C ALA A 323 -18.91 -16.32 -3.35
#